data_AF-A0A482IP15-F1
#
_entry.id   AF-A0A482IP15-F1
#
_cell.length_a   1.000
_cell.length_b   1.000
_cell.length_c   1.000
_cell.angle_alpha   90.00
_cell.angle_beta   90.00
_cell.angle_gamma   90.00
#
_symmetry.space_group_name_H-M   'P 1'
#
loop_
_entity.id
_entity.type
_entity.pdbx_description
1 polymer ?
#
loop_
_entity_poly.entity_id
_entity_poly.type
_entity_poly.pdbx_seq_one_letter_code
_entity_poly.pdbx_strand_id
1 'polypeptide(L)'
;MSKIPTLELTPGQDAPAPEAPKDDNIVIDSTGRVLKLAELDVLAESRLIRLVGAEAAINQAYMQLYVMPAMAVVEIDAEPMPLPQTQREIDAAISRLGHHGINAVIKHWAKQREDKADQADKEAAEKAALKN
;
A
#
# COMPACT_ATOMS: atom_id res chain seq x y z
N MET A 1 -51.50 17.72 -13.94
CA MET A 1 -50.38 18.32 -13.19
C MET A 1 -49.77 17.23 -12.32
N SER A 2 -48.62 16.67 -12.70
CA SER A 2 -47.87 15.73 -11.86
C SER A 2 -46.39 16.10 -11.96
N LYS A 3 -45.83 16.55 -10.84
CA LYS A 3 -44.43 16.94 -10.69
C LYS A 3 -43.59 15.67 -10.62
N ILE A 4 -42.60 15.56 -11.51
CA ILE A 4 -41.50 14.59 -11.39
C ILE A 4 -40.47 15.21 -10.44
N PRO A 5 -40.05 14.56 -9.35
CA PRO A 5 -38.89 15.01 -8.60
C PRO A 5 -37.61 14.56 -9.32
N THR A 6 -36.90 15.53 -9.88
CA THR A 6 -35.52 15.42 -10.35
C THR A 6 -34.61 15.09 -9.17
N LEU A 7 -33.95 13.94 -9.19
CA LEU A 7 -32.84 13.62 -8.29
C LEU A 7 -31.59 14.34 -8.82
N GLU A 8 -31.23 15.44 -8.19
CA GLU A 8 -29.93 16.07 -8.41
C GLU A 8 -28.84 15.18 -7.81
N LEU A 9 -27.96 14.67 -8.67
CA LEU A 9 -26.71 14.03 -8.30
C LEU A 9 -25.75 15.09 -7.77
N THR A 10 -25.64 15.20 -6.45
CA THR A 10 -24.53 15.91 -5.81
C THR A 10 -23.24 15.17 -6.14
N PRO A 11 -22.22 15.80 -6.76
CA PRO A 11 -20.92 15.16 -6.90
C PRO A 11 -20.27 15.10 -5.51
N GLY A 12 -20.22 13.90 -4.95
CA GLY A 12 -19.39 13.60 -3.79
C GLY A 12 -17.92 13.68 -4.18
N GLN A 13 -17.19 14.60 -3.59
CA GLN A 13 -15.73 14.66 -3.65
C GLN A 13 -15.21 15.25 -2.34
N ASP A 14 -15.00 14.36 -1.38
CA ASP A 14 -13.98 14.49 -0.34
C ASP A 14 -13.53 13.07 0.02
N ALA A 15 -12.98 12.37 -0.99
CA ALA A 15 -11.98 11.35 -0.73
C ALA A 15 -10.64 12.08 -0.89
N PRO A 16 -9.75 12.10 0.13
CA PRO A 16 -8.46 12.74 -0.02
C PRO A 16 -7.75 12.08 -1.20
N ALA A 17 -7.33 12.91 -2.16
CA ALA A 17 -6.51 12.46 -3.27
C ALA A 17 -5.28 11.73 -2.70
N PRO A 18 -4.85 10.59 -3.30
CA PRO A 18 -3.64 9.92 -2.86
C PRO A 18 -2.49 10.93 -2.93
N GLU A 19 -1.85 11.16 -1.78
CA GLU A 19 -0.70 12.04 -1.67
C GLU A 19 0.34 11.67 -2.74
N ALA A 20 0.91 12.67 -3.39
CA ALA A 20 1.93 12.45 -4.41
C ALA A 20 3.04 11.55 -3.84
N PRO A 21 3.49 10.53 -4.60
CA PRO A 21 4.48 9.59 -4.10
C PRO A 21 5.77 10.34 -3.78
N LYS A 22 6.24 10.22 -2.55
CA LYS A 22 7.62 10.58 -2.20
C LYS A 22 8.53 9.65 -3.02
N ASP A 23 9.65 10.16 -3.54
CA ASP A 23 10.59 9.39 -4.38
C ASP A 23 11.06 8.10 -3.70
N ASP A 24 11.01 8.05 -2.37
CA ASP A 24 11.30 6.88 -1.53
C ASP A 24 10.39 5.67 -1.80
N ASN A 25 9.26 5.84 -2.49
CA ASN A 25 8.32 4.76 -2.78
C ASN A 25 8.56 4.04 -4.12
N ILE A 26 9.70 4.29 -4.78
CA ILE A 26 10.06 3.61 -6.03
C ILE A 26 11.06 2.49 -5.71
N VAL A 27 10.74 1.27 -6.16
CA VAL A 27 11.55 0.07 -5.93
C VAL A 27 11.80 -0.63 -7.26
N ILE A 28 13.06 -1.02 -7.50
CA ILE A 28 13.41 -1.83 -8.67
C ILE A 28 13.47 -3.30 -8.25
N ASP A 29 12.74 -4.15 -8.95
CA ASP A 29 12.81 -5.58 -8.70
C ASP A 29 14.03 -6.23 -9.37
N SER A 30 14.30 -7.50 -9.07
CA SER A 30 15.47 -8.19 -9.63
C SER A 30 15.37 -8.47 -11.13
N THR A 31 14.21 -8.28 -11.75
CA THR A 31 14.02 -8.38 -13.19
C THR A 31 14.20 -7.03 -13.91
N GLY A 32 14.40 -5.95 -13.16
CA GLY A 32 14.57 -4.59 -13.67
C GLY A 32 13.28 -3.79 -13.82
N ARG A 33 12.13 -4.32 -13.35
CA ARG A 33 10.85 -3.60 -13.36
C ARG A 33 10.84 -2.53 -12.27
N VAL A 34 10.24 -1.39 -12.59
CA VAL A 34 10.05 -0.29 -11.64
C VAL A 34 8.69 -0.44 -10.98
N LEU A 35 8.68 -0.63 -9.67
CA LEU A 35 7.48 -0.75 -8.85
C LEU A 35 7.29 0.54 -8.07
N LYS A 36 6.09 1.09 -8.12
CA LYS A 36 5.71 2.25 -7.32
C LYS A 36 4.80 1.80 -6.21
N LEU A 37 5.13 2.23 -4.99
CA LEU A 37 4.43 1.83 -3.79
C LEU A 37 3.57 2.97 -3.25
N ALA A 38 2.45 2.60 -2.64
CA ALA A 38 1.64 3.50 -1.85
C ALA A 38 1.35 2.86 -0.48
N GLU A 39 1.27 3.70 0.54
CA GLU A 39 0.74 3.27 1.83
C GLU A 39 -0.78 3.08 1.70
N LEU A 40 -1.29 1.99 2.30
CA LEU A 40 -2.72 1.79 2.38
C LEU A 40 -3.28 2.67 3.48
N ASP A 41 -4.36 3.39 3.18
CA ASP A 41 -5.12 4.05 4.24
C ASP A 41 -5.91 3.02 5.08
N VAL A 42 -6.36 3.45 6.26
CA VAL A 42 -7.09 2.60 7.22
C VAL A 42 -8.36 2.00 6.60
N LEU A 43 -9.00 2.69 5.65
CA LEU A 43 -10.20 2.20 4.98
C LEU A 43 -9.86 1.08 3.98
N ALA A 44 -8.77 1.21 3.25
CA ALA A 44 -8.24 0.20 2.34
C ALA A 44 -7.81 -1.05 3.10
N GLU A 45 -7.12 -0.90 4.24
CA GLU A 45 -6.77 -2.01 5.12
C GLU A 45 -8.02 -2.73 5.66
N SER A 46 -9.03 -1.98 6.11
CA SER A 46 -10.29 -2.56 6.59
C SER A 46 -11.03 -3.34 5.47
N ARG A 47 -11.08 -2.76 4.27
CA ARG A 47 -11.67 -3.41 3.09
C ARG A 47 -10.91 -4.67 2.71
N LEU A 48 -9.58 -4.64 2.80
CA LEU A 48 -8.73 -5.79 2.52
C LEU A 48 -9.04 -6.96 3.45
N ILE A 49 -9.12 -6.72 4.76
CA ILE A 49 -9.44 -7.77 5.75
C ILE A 49 -10.80 -8.41 5.44
N ARG A 50 -11.80 -7.60 5.05
CA ARG A 50 -13.11 -8.10 4.65
C ARG A 50 -13.07 -8.89 3.35
N LEU A 51 -12.17 -8.50 2.44
CA LEU A 51 -12.04 -9.08 1.13
C LEU A 51 -11.40 -10.49 1.17
N VAL A 52 -10.32 -10.64 1.93
CA VAL A 52 -9.64 -11.94 2.09
C VAL A 52 -10.42 -12.91 2.98
N GLY A 53 -11.31 -12.39 3.83
CA GLY A 53 -12.12 -13.18 4.75
C GLY A 53 -11.40 -13.53 6.06
N ALA A 54 -12.18 -13.91 7.07
CA ALA A 54 -11.69 -14.07 8.44
C ALA A 54 -10.57 -15.12 8.57
N GLU A 55 -10.70 -16.24 7.86
CA GLU A 55 -9.72 -17.35 7.94
C GLU A 55 -8.36 -16.97 7.33
N ALA A 56 -8.36 -16.30 6.18
CA ALA A 56 -7.11 -15.83 5.56
C ALA A 56 -6.52 -14.64 6.32
N ALA A 57 -7.36 -13.75 6.86
CA ALA A 57 -6.93 -12.57 7.61
C ALA A 57 -6.15 -12.91 8.88
N ILE A 58 -6.49 -14.01 9.57
CA ILE A 58 -5.75 -14.45 10.76
C ILE A 58 -4.39 -15.10 10.40
N ASN A 59 -4.20 -15.50 9.15
CA ASN A 59 -2.92 -16.01 8.67
C ASN A 59 -1.97 -14.83 8.40
N GLN A 60 -1.28 -14.39 9.45
CA GLN A 60 -0.35 -13.26 9.38
C GLN A 60 0.75 -13.47 8.34
N ALA A 61 1.25 -14.70 8.20
CA ALA A 61 2.29 -15.00 7.20
C ALA A 61 1.76 -14.80 5.77
N TYR A 62 0.54 -15.26 5.49
CA TYR A 62 -0.11 -15.04 4.19
C TYR A 62 -0.30 -13.53 3.91
N MET A 63 -0.84 -12.81 4.89
CA MET A 63 -1.08 -11.38 4.78
C MET A 63 0.21 -10.60 4.53
N GLN A 64 1.24 -10.82 5.34
CA GLN A 64 2.49 -10.06 5.28
C GLN A 64 3.37 -10.42 4.07
N LEU A 65 3.41 -11.70 3.68
CA LEU A 65 4.32 -12.14 2.62
C LEU A 65 3.72 -12.02 1.22
N TYR A 66 2.40 -12.00 1.07
CA TYR A 66 1.77 -12.02 -0.26
C TYR A 66 0.79 -10.87 -0.45
N VAL A 67 -0.20 -10.75 0.44
CA VAL A 67 -1.33 -9.84 0.23
C VAL A 67 -0.90 -8.38 0.38
N MET A 68 -0.26 -8.02 1.49
CA MET A 68 0.15 -6.63 1.75
C MET A 68 1.12 -6.11 0.69
N PRO A 69 2.19 -6.84 0.30
CA PRO A 69 3.07 -6.40 -0.77
C PRO A 69 2.35 -6.23 -2.11
N ALA A 70 1.38 -7.11 -2.42
CA ALA A 70 0.61 -7.01 -3.65
C ALA A 70 -0.35 -5.81 -3.69
N MET A 71 -0.96 -5.49 -2.55
CA MET A 71 -1.88 -4.35 -2.42
C MET A 71 -1.17 -2.99 -2.43
N ALA A 72 0.08 -2.95 -1.98
CA ALA A 72 0.84 -1.71 -1.88
C ALA A 72 1.39 -1.22 -3.23
N VAL A 73 1.48 -2.09 -4.24
CA VAL A 73 2.00 -1.72 -5.56
C VAL A 73 0.89 -1.07 -6.38
N VAL A 74 1.08 0.21 -6.73
CA VAL A 74 0.12 1.02 -7.50
C VAL A 74 0.54 1.23 -8.95
N GLU A 75 1.77 0.88 -9.32
CA GLU A 75 2.30 1.03 -10.67
C GLU A 75 3.42 0.02 -10.91
N ILE A 76 3.46 -0.55 -12.11
CA ILE A 76 4.57 -1.40 -12.61
C ILE A 76 4.98 -0.86 -13.97
N ASP A 77 6.21 -0.39 -14.12
CA ASP A 77 6.75 0.14 -15.38
C ASP A 77 5.86 1.22 -16.02
N ALA A 78 5.38 2.17 -15.21
CA ALA A 78 4.42 3.21 -15.59
C ALA A 78 3.00 2.72 -15.96
N GLU A 79 2.72 1.42 -15.83
CA GLU A 79 1.36 0.88 -15.95
C GLU A 79 0.66 0.90 -14.58
N PRO A 80 -0.46 1.63 -14.44
CA PRO A 80 -1.21 1.67 -13.18
C PRO A 80 -1.76 0.30 -12.79
N MET A 81 -1.56 -0.06 -11.52
CA MET A 81 -2.19 -1.21 -10.88
C MET A 81 -3.35 -0.71 -10.01
N PRO A 82 -4.61 -0.94 -10.39
CA PRO A 82 -5.73 -0.56 -9.56
C PRO A 82 -5.74 -1.39 -8.27
N LEU A 83 -6.17 -0.76 -7.17
CA LEU A 83 -6.31 -1.44 -5.89
C LEU A 83 -7.33 -2.59 -6.01
N PRO A 84 -6.95 -3.84 -5.72
CA PRO A 84 -7.84 -4.99 -5.80
C PRO A 84 -9.12 -4.84 -4.96
N GLN A 85 -10.26 -5.17 -5.57
CA GLN A 85 -11.58 -5.14 -4.94
C GLN A 85 -12.20 -6.54 -4.81
N THR A 86 -11.61 -7.55 -5.46
CA THR A 86 -12.05 -8.95 -5.40
C THR A 86 -10.87 -9.87 -5.03
N GLN A 87 -11.13 -11.04 -4.43
CA GLN A 87 -10.08 -12.02 -4.14
C GLN A 87 -9.33 -12.43 -5.41
N ARG A 88 -10.05 -12.56 -6.52
CA ARG A 88 -9.47 -12.87 -7.83
C ARG A 88 -8.48 -11.79 -8.30
N GLU A 89 -8.73 -10.52 -7.99
CA GLU A 89 -7.80 -9.43 -8.31
C GLU A 89 -6.57 -9.45 -7.41
N ILE A 90 -6.71 -9.85 -6.14
CA ILE A 90 -5.56 -10.09 -5.26
C ILE A 90 -4.66 -11.18 -5.86
N ASP A 91 -5.25 -12.31 -6.26
CA ASP A 91 -4.50 -13.43 -6.83
C ASP A 91 -3.82 -13.02 -8.15
N ALA A 92 -4.49 -12.20 -8.97
CA ALA A 92 -3.91 -11.64 -10.18
C ALA A 92 -2.74 -10.68 -9.89
N ALA A 93 -2.85 -9.83 -8.87
CA ALA A 93 -1.78 -8.93 -8.45
C ALA A 93 -0.56 -9.72 -7.93
N ILE A 94 -0.78 -10.73 -7.08
CA ILE A 94 0.27 -11.64 -6.60
C ILE A 94 0.95 -12.33 -7.79
N SER A 95 0.16 -12.85 -8.75
CA SER A 95 0.70 -13.52 -9.94
C SER A 95 1.52 -12.57 -10.81
N ARG A 96 1.05 -11.33 -11.02
CA ARG A 96 1.73 -10.32 -11.84
C ARG A 96 3.06 -9.87 -11.22
N LEU A 97 3.11 -9.70 -9.91
CA LEU A 97 4.36 -9.38 -9.21
C LEU A 97 5.33 -10.56 -9.17
N GLY A 98 4.80 -11.75 -8.91
CA GLY A 98 5.58 -12.96 -8.70
C GLY A 98 6.59 -12.81 -7.56
N HIS A 99 7.52 -13.75 -7.45
CA HIS A 99 8.52 -13.73 -6.38
C HIS A 99 9.43 -12.51 -6.45
N HIS A 100 9.80 -12.06 -7.65
CA HIS A 100 10.73 -10.94 -7.82
C HIS A 100 10.14 -9.63 -7.29
N GLY A 101 8.90 -9.32 -7.65
CA GLY A 101 8.24 -8.10 -7.20
C GLY A 101 7.94 -8.14 -5.71
N ILE A 102 7.35 -9.24 -5.22
CA ILE A 102 7.02 -9.40 -3.79
C ILE A 102 8.27 -9.25 -2.90
N ASN A 103 9.37 -9.93 -3.26
CA ASN A 103 10.61 -9.85 -2.50
C ASN A 103 11.22 -8.45 -2.51
N ALA A 104 11.09 -7.71 -3.62
CA ALA A 104 11.60 -6.34 -3.72
C ALA A 104 10.87 -5.42 -2.74
N VAL A 105 9.54 -5.52 -2.67
CA VAL A 105 8.70 -4.74 -1.75
C VAL A 105 9.03 -5.08 -0.29
N ILE A 106 9.11 -6.37 0.05
CA ILE A 106 9.42 -6.80 1.43
C ILE A 106 10.79 -6.28 1.88
N LYS A 107 11.81 -6.40 1.02
CA LYS A 107 13.17 -5.90 1.31
C LYS A 107 13.17 -4.39 1.50
N HIS A 108 12.44 -3.68 0.65
CA HIS A 108 12.31 -2.24 0.75
C HIS A 108 11.68 -1.81 2.08
N TRP A 109 10.60 -2.46 2.52
CA TRP A 109 10.00 -2.19 3.83
C TRP A 109 10.89 -2.57 5.02
N ALA A 110 11.64 -3.67 4.92
CA ALA A 110 12.63 -4.02 5.94
C ALA A 110 13.66 -2.91 6.10
N LYS A 111 14.22 -2.43 4.97
CA LYS A 111 15.17 -1.32 4.95
C LYS A 111 14.57 -0.03 5.51
N GLN A 112 13.35 0.33 5.12
CA GLN A 112 12.68 1.52 5.66
C GLN A 112 12.51 1.47 7.19
N ARG A 113 12.24 0.28 7.76
CA ARG A 113 12.13 0.12 9.22
C ARG A 113 13.47 0.28 9.92
N GLU A 114 14.54 -0.27 9.34
CA GLU A 114 15.91 -0.09 9.83
C GLU A 114 16.31 1.39 9.78
N ASP A 115 16.10 2.05 8.65
CA ASP A 115 16.44 3.47 8.47
C ASP A 115 15.67 4.38 9.45
N LYS A 116 14.39 4.07 9.73
CA LYS A 116 13.56 4.79 10.74
C LYS A 116 14.04 4.55 12.18
N ALA A 117 14.48 3.33 12.51
CA ALA A 117 15.01 3.02 13.83
C ALA A 117 16.33 3.79 14.09
N ASP A 118 17.24 3.78 13.13
CA ASP A 118 18.51 4.52 13.20
C ASP A 118 18.31 6.04 13.36
N GLN A 119 17.28 6.59 12.71
CA GLN A 119 16.92 8.01 12.85
C GLN A 119 16.41 8.32 14.26
N ALA A 120 15.53 7.47 14.81
CA ALA A 120 15.00 7.64 16.15
C ALA A 120 16.10 7.62 17.23
N ASP A 121 17.08 6.73 17.09
CA ASP A 121 18.21 6.63 18.02
C ASP A 121 19.11 7.87 17.97
N LYS A 122 19.39 8.39 16.77
CA LYS A 122 20.17 9.63 16.57
C LYS A 122 19.46 10.83 17.18
N GLU A 123 18.16 10.98 16.92
CA GLU A 123 17.37 12.06 17.51
C GLU A 123 17.29 11.99 19.03
N ALA A 124 17.21 10.78 19.61
CA ALA A 124 17.20 10.59 21.05
C ALA A 124 18.56 10.98 21.68
N ALA A 125 19.67 10.62 21.04
CA ALA A 125 21.01 11.01 21.48
C ALA A 125 21.22 12.54 21.41
N GLU A 126 20.74 13.19 20.35
CA GLU A 126 20.83 14.65 20.20
C GLU A 126 19.95 15.37 21.25
N LYS A 127 18.70 14.94 21.45
CA LYS A 127 17.82 15.50 22.50
C LYS A 127 18.39 15.32 23.92
N ALA A 128 19.17 14.27 24.17
CA ALA A 128 19.86 14.05 25.44
C ALA A 128 21.10 14.95 25.60
N ALA A 129 21.82 15.24 24.52
CA ALA A 129 22.97 16.14 24.51
C ALA A 129 22.57 17.61 24.72
N LEU A 130 21.43 18.06 24.18
CA LEU A 130 20.91 19.43 24.38
C LEU A 130 20.32 19.69 25.77
N LYS A 131 20.12 18.66 26.59
CA LYS A 131 19.56 18.78 27.96
C LYS A 131 20.63 18.83 29.07
N ASN A 132 21.91 18.67 28.74
CA ASN A 132 23.05 18.86 29.66
C ASN A 132 23.75 20.19 29.37
#